data_AF-A0A4P7ZWF3-F1
#
_entry.id   AF-A0A4P7ZWF3-F1
#
_cell.length_a   1.000
_cell.length_b   1.000
_cell.length_c   1.000
_cell.angle_alpha   90.00
_cell.angle_beta   90.00
_cell.angle_gamma   90.00
#
_symmetry.space_group_name_H-M   'P 1'
#
loop_
_entity.id
_entity.type
_entity.pdbx_description
1 polymer ?
#
loop_
_entity_poly.entity_id
_entity_poly.type
_entity_poly.pdbx_seq_one_letter_code
_entity_poly.pdbx_strand_id
1 'polypeptide(L)'
;MGQLVAGHGVASGRAADSPYPAGTISLQTPLFAAVGIDLSPYQPATLNLDFSPGEWRLRDPDQRVEQLHWSDRHPPETFSFWRCWLEPLDARLAAVGALIYYPHPETKQAHHQPAGLLELLAPPLGALSPGDRFRLWVDGRRCRLIQPARLRARLLEFLKFRVLAAQDAFFAEGVQGLRPWLQLHWPEACDLSDHDLELTLEQARFLYTESSPPPRP
;
A
#
# COMPACT_ATOMS: atom_id res chain seq x y z
N MET A 1 -0.75 -8.74 9.63
CA MET A 1 -1.24 -10.05 9.13
C MET A 1 -2.23 -9.76 8.04
N GLY A 2 -2.19 -10.53 6.96
CA GLY A 2 -3.14 -10.42 5.85
C GLY A 2 -4.07 -11.63 5.83
N GLN A 3 -5.29 -11.43 5.37
CA GLN A 3 -6.25 -12.49 5.11
C GLN A 3 -6.37 -12.72 3.62
N LEU A 4 -6.32 -13.98 3.18
CA LEU A 4 -6.54 -14.34 1.78
C LEU A 4 -7.99 -14.07 1.41
N VAL A 5 -8.19 -13.27 0.38
CA VAL A 5 -9.51 -12.96 -0.18
C VAL A 5 -9.58 -13.42 -1.63
N ALA A 6 -10.80 -13.65 -2.12
CA ALA A 6 -11.00 -13.98 -3.52
C ALA A 6 -10.66 -12.77 -4.40
N GLY A 7 -9.79 -12.98 -5.38
CA GLY A 7 -9.58 -12.02 -6.46
C GLY A 7 -10.55 -12.25 -7.62
N HIS A 8 -10.47 -11.40 -8.64
CA HIS A 8 -11.31 -11.51 -9.84
C HIS A 8 -10.98 -12.74 -10.71
N GLY A 9 -9.88 -13.44 -10.47
CA GLY A 9 -9.48 -14.63 -11.24
C GLY A 9 -8.83 -14.35 -12.60
N VAL A 10 -8.65 -13.07 -12.96
CA VAL A 10 -8.02 -12.64 -14.23
C VAL A 10 -6.52 -13.00 -14.26
N ALA A 11 -5.81 -12.80 -13.15
CA ALA A 11 -4.39 -13.12 -13.03
C ALA A 11 -4.09 -14.61 -13.27
N SER A 12 -4.97 -15.48 -12.78
CA SER A 12 -4.85 -16.94 -12.86
C SER A 12 -5.58 -17.58 -14.05
N GLY A 13 -6.26 -16.80 -14.89
CA GLY A 13 -7.07 -17.31 -16.01
C GLY A 13 -8.32 -18.09 -15.59
N ARG A 14 -8.78 -17.95 -14.34
CA ARG A 14 -9.96 -18.66 -13.80
C ARG A 14 -11.27 -17.89 -13.97
N ALA A 15 -11.17 -16.61 -14.34
CA ALA A 15 -12.32 -15.77 -14.62
C ALA A 15 -13.00 -16.22 -15.93
N ALA A 16 -14.29 -16.57 -15.84
CA ALA A 16 -15.06 -17.09 -16.97
C ALA A 16 -15.09 -16.13 -18.18
N ASP A 17 -15.20 -14.83 -17.91
CA ASP A 17 -15.28 -13.79 -18.94
C ASP A 17 -13.93 -13.09 -19.19
N SER A 18 -12.82 -13.66 -18.70
CA SER A 18 -11.51 -13.06 -18.93
C SER A 18 -11.08 -13.20 -20.38
N PRO A 19 -10.64 -12.11 -21.03
CA PRO A 19 -10.05 -12.18 -22.36
C PRO A 19 -8.70 -12.93 -22.40
N TYR A 20 -8.17 -13.31 -21.24
CA TYR A 20 -6.87 -13.92 -21.05
C TYR A 20 -7.04 -15.34 -20.46
N PRO A 21 -7.25 -16.37 -21.30
CA PRO A 21 -7.58 -17.73 -20.83
C PRO A 21 -6.44 -18.41 -20.07
N ALA A 22 -5.18 -18.06 -20.36
CA ALA A 22 -4.02 -18.54 -19.61
C ALA A 22 -3.70 -17.72 -18.34
N GLY A 23 -4.46 -16.64 -18.10
CA GLY A 23 -4.20 -15.65 -17.07
C GLY A 23 -3.16 -14.60 -17.46
N THR A 24 -3.26 -13.40 -16.88
CA THR A 24 -2.35 -12.29 -17.22
C THR A 24 -0.91 -12.57 -16.79
N ILE A 25 -0.69 -13.23 -15.65
CA ILE A 25 0.67 -13.53 -15.17
C ILE A 25 1.40 -14.42 -16.18
N SER A 26 0.76 -15.48 -16.68
CA SER A 26 1.35 -16.36 -17.72
C SER A 26 1.75 -15.59 -18.98
N LEU A 27 0.92 -14.64 -19.42
CA LEU A 27 1.19 -13.80 -20.60
C LEU A 27 2.34 -12.81 -20.36
N GLN A 28 2.42 -12.26 -19.15
CA GLN A 28 3.42 -11.26 -18.78
C GLN A 28 4.79 -11.88 -18.46
N THR A 29 4.86 -13.11 -17.94
CA THR A 29 6.11 -13.81 -17.56
C THR A 29 7.23 -13.73 -18.61
N PRO A 30 7.04 -14.08 -19.90
CA PRO A 30 8.12 -13.99 -20.88
C PRO A 30 8.63 -12.55 -21.11
N LEU A 31 7.74 -11.56 -20.98
CA LEU A 31 8.10 -10.15 -21.16
C LEU A 31 8.87 -9.61 -19.96
N PHE A 32 8.47 -10.00 -18.75
CA PHE A 32 9.22 -9.71 -17.53
C PHE A 32 10.60 -10.36 -17.53
N ALA A 33 10.71 -11.61 -18.00
CA ALA A 33 11.98 -12.30 -18.12
C ALA A 33 12.94 -11.56 -19.08
N ALA A 34 12.43 -11.04 -20.19
CA ALA A 34 13.22 -10.26 -21.16
C ALA A 34 13.81 -8.96 -20.58
N VAL A 35 13.22 -8.43 -19.51
CA VAL A 35 13.72 -7.24 -18.78
C VAL A 35 14.39 -7.58 -17.45
N GLY A 36 14.73 -8.86 -17.23
CA GLY A 36 15.50 -9.31 -16.07
C GLY A 36 14.69 -9.62 -14.81
N ILE A 37 13.38 -9.82 -14.94
CA ILE A 37 12.48 -10.23 -13.85
C ILE A 37 11.99 -11.65 -14.13
N ASP A 38 12.60 -12.64 -13.48
CA ASP A 38 12.21 -14.04 -13.62
C ASP A 38 11.03 -14.38 -12.71
N LEU A 39 9.86 -14.63 -13.32
CA LEU A 39 8.66 -15.07 -12.61
C LEU A 39 8.46 -16.60 -12.61
N SER A 40 9.34 -17.36 -13.26
CA SER A 40 9.21 -18.83 -13.35
C SER A 40 9.18 -19.58 -12.01
N PRO A 41 9.78 -19.08 -10.89
CA PRO A 41 9.67 -19.75 -9.59
C PRO A 41 8.29 -19.62 -8.93
N TYR A 42 7.43 -18.73 -9.42
CA TYR A 42 6.14 -18.43 -8.81
C TYR A 42 4.99 -19.16 -9.52
N GLN A 43 3.90 -19.41 -8.78
CA GLN A 43 2.65 -19.83 -9.39
C GLN A 43 2.18 -18.72 -10.36
N PRO A 44 1.71 -19.05 -11.59
CA PRO A 44 1.15 -18.06 -12.53
C PRO A 44 -0.24 -17.55 -12.09
N ALA A 45 -0.31 -16.97 -10.91
CA ALA A 45 -1.48 -16.41 -10.26
C ALA A 45 -1.04 -15.47 -9.14
N THR A 46 -1.89 -14.51 -8.76
CA THR A 46 -1.66 -13.66 -7.59
C THR A 46 -2.49 -14.11 -6.39
N LEU A 47 -1.88 -14.06 -5.20
CA LEU A 47 -2.57 -14.12 -3.92
C LEU A 47 -3.04 -12.71 -3.57
N ASN A 48 -4.34 -12.56 -3.27
CA ASN A 48 -4.90 -11.28 -2.86
C ASN A 48 -5.01 -11.28 -1.33
N LEU A 49 -4.17 -10.50 -0.65
CA LEU A 49 -4.13 -10.42 0.80
C LEU A 49 -4.68 -9.08 1.27
N ASP A 50 -5.76 -9.12 2.05
CA ASP A 50 -6.38 -7.95 2.66
C ASP A 50 -5.79 -7.69 4.06
N PHE A 51 -5.35 -6.45 4.29
CA PHE A 51 -4.79 -5.95 5.53
C PHE A 51 -5.67 -4.87 6.19
N SER A 52 -6.92 -4.74 5.73
CA SER A 52 -7.89 -3.79 6.28
C SER A 52 -8.03 -3.91 7.80
N PRO A 53 -8.21 -2.80 8.53
CA PRO A 53 -8.38 -1.42 8.04
C PRO A 53 -7.04 -0.69 7.78
N GLY A 54 -5.92 -1.42 7.63
CA GLY A 54 -4.64 -0.81 7.28
C GLY A 54 -4.55 -0.44 5.81
N GLU A 55 -3.67 0.50 5.50
CA GLU A 55 -3.35 0.94 4.15
C GLU A 55 -1.85 0.84 3.89
N TRP A 56 -1.48 0.39 2.69
CA TRP A 56 -0.08 0.29 2.30
C TRP A 56 0.45 1.61 1.76
N ARG A 57 1.69 1.92 2.13
CA ARG A 57 2.56 2.94 1.53
C ARG A 57 3.77 2.22 0.97
N LEU A 58 3.79 2.07 -0.34
CA LEU A 58 4.86 1.42 -1.09
C LEU A 58 5.73 2.49 -1.75
N ARG A 59 7.04 2.42 -1.53
CA ARG A 59 8.05 3.31 -2.13
C ARG A 59 9.30 2.51 -2.45
N ASP A 60 10.16 3.06 -3.31
CA ASP A 60 11.47 2.49 -3.66
C ASP A 60 11.40 0.99 -4.01
N PRO A 61 10.72 0.61 -5.11
CA PRO A 61 10.61 -0.79 -5.52
C PRO A 61 11.97 -1.41 -5.79
N ASP A 62 12.08 -2.72 -5.55
CA ASP A 62 13.28 -3.48 -5.93
C ASP A 62 13.48 -3.47 -7.45
N GLN A 63 12.37 -3.54 -8.19
CA GLN A 63 12.36 -3.49 -9.65
C GLN A 63 11.12 -2.74 -10.14
N ARG A 64 11.29 -1.91 -11.16
CA ARG A 64 10.21 -1.20 -11.84
C ARG A 64 10.33 -1.41 -13.35
N VAL A 65 9.21 -1.77 -13.98
CA VAL A 65 9.09 -1.90 -15.43
C VAL A 65 8.08 -0.88 -15.89
N GLU A 66 8.54 0.13 -16.60
CA GLU A 66 7.69 1.21 -17.10
C GLU A 66 7.15 0.86 -18.49
N GLN A 67 5.86 1.15 -18.70
CA GLN A 67 5.21 1.05 -20.00
C GLN A 67 5.43 -0.31 -20.70
N LEU A 68 5.23 -1.41 -19.96
CA LEU A 68 5.29 -2.75 -20.52
C LEU A 68 4.08 -2.99 -21.42
N HIS A 69 4.34 -3.19 -22.70
CA HIS A 69 3.33 -3.58 -23.68
C HIS A 69 3.13 -5.10 -23.66
N TRP A 70 2.18 -5.57 -22.85
CA TRP A 70 1.91 -7.02 -22.68
C TRP A 70 0.64 -7.52 -23.38
N SER A 71 -0.14 -6.63 -23.98
CA SER A 71 -1.39 -6.93 -24.69
C SER A 71 -1.72 -5.78 -25.64
N ASP A 72 -2.26 -6.09 -26.82
CA ASP A 72 -2.75 -5.07 -27.77
C ASP A 72 -4.10 -4.46 -27.36
N ARG A 73 -4.69 -4.91 -26.23
CA ARG A 73 -6.06 -4.55 -25.82
C ARG A 73 -6.16 -3.26 -25.02
N HIS A 74 -5.05 -2.75 -24.50
CA HIS A 74 -5.00 -1.53 -23.71
C HIS A 74 -3.59 -0.91 -23.85
N PRO A 75 -3.41 0.36 -23.45
CA PRO A 75 -2.10 0.98 -23.40
C PRO A 75 -1.12 0.18 -22.52
N PRO A 76 0.20 0.37 -22.73
CA PRO A 76 1.21 -0.22 -21.88
C PRO A 76 1.04 0.15 -20.39
N GLU A 77 1.35 -0.79 -19.51
CA GLU A 77 1.18 -0.63 -18.07
C GLU A 77 2.53 -0.58 -17.35
N THR A 78 2.58 0.11 -16.21
CA THR A 78 3.76 0.16 -15.35
C THR A 78 3.60 -0.81 -14.18
N PHE A 79 4.66 -1.54 -13.87
CA PHE A 79 4.69 -2.54 -12.80
C PHE A 79 5.82 -2.24 -11.84
N SER A 80 5.61 -2.55 -10.56
CA SER A 80 6.63 -2.50 -9.54
C SER A 80 6.60 -3.74 -8.67
N PHE A 81 7.78 -4.13 -8.21
CA PHE A 81 7.99 -5.35 -7.44
C PHE A 81 8.79 -5.06 -6.18
N TRP A 82 8.36 -5.68 -5.08
CA TRP A 82 9.11 -5.70 -3.83
C TRP A 82 9.29 -7.14 -3.34
N ARG A 83 10.52 -7.47 -2.95
CA ARG A 83 10.83 -8.74 -2.31
C ARG A 83 10.23 -8.76 -0.91
N CYS A 84 9.59 -9.87 -0.59
CA CYS A 84 8.99 -10.09 0.72
C CYS A 84 9.11 -11.55 1.12
N TRP A 85 8.77 -11.83 2.38
CA TRP A 85 8.61 -13.18 2.88
C TRP A 85 7.18 -13.40 3.29
N LEU A 86 6.65 -14.57 2.97
CA LEU A 86 5.27 -14.94 3.25
C LEU A 86 5.24 -16.23 4.07
N GLU A 87 4.54 -16.23 5.20
CA GLU A 87 4.34 -17.41 6.06
C GLU A 87 2.85 -17.61 6.30
N PRO A 88 2.29 -18.77 5.93
CA PRO A 88 0.94 -19.15 6.35
C PRO A 88 0.91 -19.42 7.86
N LEU A 89 -0.12 -18.95 8.56
CA LEU A 89 -0.20 -19.08 10.03
C LEU A 89 -0.62 -20.47 10.52
N ASP A 90 -1.31 -21.23 9.69
CA ASP A 90 -1.86 -22.56 10.01
C ASP A 90 -1.02 -23.71 9.43
N ALA A 91 -0.10 -23.41 8.51
CA ALA A 91 0.70 -24.41 7.83
C ALA A 91 2.00 -24.74 8.58
N ARG A 92 2.47 -25.97 8.41
CA ARG A 92 3.83 -26.39 8.79
C ARG A 92 4.92 -25.87 7.82
N LEU A 93 4.55 -25.00 6.89
CA LEU A 93 5.46 -24.47 5.88
C LEU A 93 6.26 -23.31 6.48
N ALA A 94 7.58 -23.37 6.29
CA ALA A 94 8.45 -22.25 6.62
C ALA A 94 8.10 -21.03 5.75
N ALA A 95 8.50 -19.85 6.21
CA ALA A 95 8.40 -18.63 5.42
C ALA A 95 9.06 -18.83 4.03
N VAL A 96 8.33 -18.45 2.98
CA VAL A 96 8.80 -18.54 1.60
C VAL A 96 9.12 -17.15 1.05
N GLY A 97 10.10 -17.08 0.14
CA GLY A 97 10.36 -15.86 -0.62
C GLY A 97 9.22 -15.60 -1.61
N ALA A 98 8.69 -14.39 -1.60
CA ALA A 98 7.58 -13.95 -2.44
C ALA A 98 7.85 -12.55 -3.00
N LEU A 99 7.01 -12.11 -3.93
CA LEU A 99 7.04 -10.75 -4.49
C LEU A 99 5.69 -10.08 -4.29
N ILE A 100 5.71 -8.83 -3.80
CA ILE A 100 4.57 -7.93 -3.99
C ILE A 100 4.56 -7.56 -5.47
N TYR A 101 3.46 -7.84 -6.15
CA TYR A 101 3.23 -7.48 -7.54
C TYR A 101 2.28 -6.28 -7.58
N TYR A 102 2.76 -5.15 -8.08
CA TYR A 102 2.00 -3.91 -8.08
C TYR A 102 1.83 -3.36 -9.50
N PRO A 103 0.67 -3.57 -10.14
CA PRO A 103 0.29 -2.84 -11.33
C PRO A 103 -0.12 -1.40 -10.95
N HIS A 104 0.55 -0.41 -11.52
CA HIS A 104 0.31 1.01 -11.18
C HIS A 104 -1.07 1.46 -11.67
N PRO A 105 -1.96 1.96 -10.77
CA PRO A 105 -3.33 2.31 -11.11
C PRO A 105 -3.42 3.42 -12.16
N GLU A 106 -2.43 4.32 -12.23
CA GLU A 106 -2.39 5.44 -13.18
C GLU A 106 -2.34 4.96 -14.64
N THR A 107 -1.75 3.78 -14.87
CA THR A 107 -1.60 3.20 -16.21
C THR A 107 -2.62 2.11 -16.51
N LYS A 108 -3.38 1.67 -15.49
CA LYS A 108 -4.33 0.56 -15.60
C LYS A 108 -5.73 1.10 -15.86
N GLN A 109 -6.29 0.79 -17.03
CA GLN A 109 -7.57 1.36 -17.50
C GLN A 109 -8.81 0.92 -16.71
N ALA A 110 -8.70 -0.01 -15.74
CA ALA A 110 -9.79 -0.38 -14.87
C ALA A 110 -9.30 -0.96 -13.53
N HIS A 111 -10.05 -0.62 -12.47
CA HIS A 111 -9.96 -1.13 -11.09
C HIS A 111 -9.02 -0.36 -10.14
N HIS A 112 -9.62 0.52 -9.35
CA HIS A 112 -9.01 1.04 -8.13
C HIS A 112 -9.00 -0.08 -7.08
N GLN A 113 -7.83 -0.65 -6.79
CA GLN A 113 -7.71 -1.63 -5.71
C GLN A 113 -7.87 -0.94 -4.34
N PRO A 114 -8.46 -1.61 -3.35
CA PRO A 114 -8.47 -1.09 -1.98
C PRO A 114 -7.04 -0.89 -1.46
N ALA A 115 -6.78 0.21 -0.76
CA ALA A 115 -5.42 0.55 -0.27
C ALA A 115 -4.84 -0.47 0.74
N GLY A 116 -5.69 -1.30 1.35
CA GLY A 116 -5.29 -2.39 2.24
C GLY A 116 -5.00 -3.71 1.54
N LEU A 117 -5.28 -3.83 0.23
CA LEU A 117 -5.11 -5.06 -0.53
C LEU A 117 -3.71 -5.10 -1.19
N LEU A 118 -3.02 -6.23 -1.08
CA LEU A 118 -1.83 -6.52 -1.88
C LEU A 118 -2.05 -7.75 -2.76
N GLU A 119 -1.54 -7.67 -3.98
CA GLU A 119 -1.33 -8.83 -4.85
C GLU A 119 0.10 -9.36 -4.66
N LEU A 120 0.23 -10.67 -4.39
CA LEU A 120 1.52 -11.32 -4.21
C LEU A 120 1.71 -12.47 -5.18
N LEU A 121 2.93 -12.59 -5.72
CA LEU A 121 3.41 -13.77 -6.41
C LEU A 121 4.19 -14.62 -5.40
N ALA A 122 3.78 -15.87 -5.24
CA ALA A 122 4.41 -16.82 -4.34
C ALA A 122 4.68 -18.16 -5.07
N PRO A 123 5.70 -18.93 -4.65
CA PRO A 123 5.86 -20.30 -5.08
C PRO A 123 4.59 -21.12 -4.78
N PRO A 124 4.39 -22.29 -5.40
CA PRO A 124 3.24 -23.14 -5.10
C PRO A 124 3.14 -23.47 -3.60
N LEU A 125 2.05 -23.01 -2.95
CA LEU A 125 1.80 -23.20 -1.52
C LEU A 125 0.87 -24.39 -1.21
N GLY A 126 0.45 -25.13 -2.23
CA GLY A 126 -0.56 -26.17 -2.12
C GLY A 126 -1.99 -25.61 -2.18
N ALA A 127 -2.93 -26.33 -1.58
CA ALA A 127 -4.33 -25.90 -1.53
C ALA A 127 -4.51 -24.77 -0.51
N LEU A 128 -5.10 -23.66 -0.96
CA LEU A 128 -5.42 -22.49 -0.14
C LEU A 128 -6.92 -22.22 -0.20
N SER A 129 -7.48 -21.71 0.89
CA SER A 129 -8.88 -21.34 1.02
C SER A 129 -9.02 -19.84 1.33
N PRO A 130 -10.05 -19.16 0.80
CA PRO A 130 -10.39 -17.81 1.26
C PRO A 130 -10.57 -17.81 2.78
N GLY A 131 -9.95 -16.84 3.46
CA GLY A 131 -9.91 -16.78 4.91
C GLY A 131 -8.59 -17.21 5.54
N ASP A 132 -7.75 -17.95 4.81
CA ASP A 132 -6.40 -18.32 5.27
C ASP A 132 -5.60 -17.07 5.64
N ARG A 133 -4.80 -17.16 6.69
CA ARG A 133 -4.08 -16.01 7.24
C ARG A 133 -2.59 -16.14 7.00
N PHE A 134 -2.00 -15.01 6.67
CA PHE A 134 -0.57 -14.94 6.38
C PHE A 134 0.13 -13.85 7.19
N ARG A 135 1.36 -14.14 7.57
CA ARG A 135 2.33 -13.17 8.04
C ARG A 135 3.18 -12.76 6.85
N LEU A 136 3.31 -11.44 6.68
CA LEU A 136 4.06 -10.83 5.60
C LEU A 136 5.22 -10.05 6.23
N TRP A 137 6.44 -10.34 5.82
CA TRP A 137 7.61 -9.54 6.18
C TRP A 137 8.13 -8.79 4.96
N VAL A 138 8.39 -7.51 5.18
CA VAL A 138 8.83 -6.55 4.16
C VAL A 138 9.90 -5.65 4.75
N ASP A 139 10.65 -4.95 3.90
CA ASP A 139 11.45 -3.82 4.35
C ASP A 139 10.53 -2.66 4.77
N GLY A 140 10.45 -2.39 6.08
CA GLY A 140 9.62 -1.33 6.64
C GLY A 140 9.98 0.09 6.19
N ARG A 141 11.16 0.30 5.57
CA ARG A 141 11.51 1.60 4.98
C ARG A 141 10.77 1.82 3.66
N ARG A 142 10.55 0.73 2.93
CA ARG A 142 9.98 0.70 1.56
C ARG A 142 8.48 0.39 1.56
N CYS A 143 8.04 -0.50 2.42
CA CYS A 143 6.66 -0.94 2.52
C CYS A 143 6.15 -0.74 3.95
N ARG A 144 5.19 0.16 4.13
CA ARG A 144 4.56 0.40 5.43
C ARG A 144 3.08 0.16 5.38
N LEU A 145 2.57 -0.58 6.36
CA LEU A 145 1.14 -0.68 6.62
C LEU A 145 0.78 0.32 7.71
N ILE A 146 0.02 1.35 7.38
CA ILE A 146 -0.44 2.36 8.33
C ILE A 146 -1.92 2.17 8.63
N GLN A 147 -2.38 2.70 9.76
CA GLN A 147 -3.80 2.88 10.04
C GLN A 147 -4.06 4.39 10.07
N PRO A 148 -4.58 5.00 8.99
CA PRO A 148 -4.66 6.45 8.88
C PRO A 148 -5.34 7.10 10.08
N ALA A 149 -6.49 6.58 10.54
CA ALA A 149 -7.19 7.10 11.71
C ALA A 149 -6.31 7.12 12.99
N ARG A 150 -5.55 6.05 13.23
CA ARG A 150 -4.65 5.95 14.39
C ARG A 150 -3.45 6.89 14.24
N LEU A 151 -2.90 6.99 13.03
CA LEU A 151 -1.75 7.86 12.76
C LEU A 151 -2.14 9.34 12.89
N ARG A 152 -3.33 9.73 12.39
CA ARG A 152 -3.93 11.06 12.56
C ARG A 152 -4.14 11.39 14.04
N ALA A 153 -4.65 10.47 14.86
CA ALA A 153 -4.82 10.68 16.30
C ALA A 153 -3.48 10.93 17.01
N ARG A 154 -2.44 10.15 16.70
CA ARG A 154 -1.08 10.36 17.24
C ARG A 154 -0.48 11.68 16.78
N LEU A 155 -0.76 12.11 15.55
CA LEU A 155 -0.32 13.40 15.04
C LEU A 155 -0.97 14.55 15.83
N LEU A 156 -2.28 14.49 16.13
CA LEU A 156 -2.94 15.48 16.97
C LEU A 156 -2.25 15.63 18.33
N GLU A 157 -1.97 14.50 19.00
CA GLU A 157 -1.26 14.48 20.28
C GLU A 157 0.14 15.12 20.16
N PHE A 158 0.87 14.79 19.11
CA PHE A 158 2.20 15.35 18.83
C PHE A 158 2.15 16.88 18.59
N LEU A 159 1.11 17.37 17.92
CA LEU A 159 0.96 18.79 17.59
C LEU A 159 0.51 19.64 18.78
N LYS A 160 -0.20 19.06 19.75
CA LYS A 160 -0.88 19.75 20.86
C LYS A 160 -0.12 20.95 21.44
N PHE A 161 1.04 20.72 22.04
CA PHE A 161 1.76 21.81 22.74
C PHE A 161 2.35 22.85 21.79
N ARG A 162 2.64 22.47 20.55
CA ARG A 162 3.18 23.39 19.53
C ARG A 162 2.11 24.34 19.03
N VAL A 163 0.93 23.79 18.75
CA VAL A 163 -0.24 24.61 18.38
C VAL A 163 -0.67 25.48 19.55
N LEU A 164 -0.70 24.97 20.79
CA LEU A 164 -1.01 25.80 21.96
C LEU A 164 -0.03 26.97 22.15
N ALA A 165 1.25 26.78 21.82
CA ALA A 165 2.26 27.83 21.96
C ALA A 165 2.23 28.87 20.82
N ALA A 166 2.02 28.43 19.58
CA ALA A 166 2.11 29.28 18.38
C ALA A 166 0.74 29.73 17.83
N GLN A 167 -0.36 29.14 18.31
CA GLN A 167 -1.73 29.44 17.90
C GLN A 167 -1.88 29.40 16.36
N ASP A 168 -2.66 30.32 15.77
CA ASP A 168 -2.86 30.39 14.32
C ASP A 168 -1.57 30.56 13.52
N ALA A 169 -0.52 31.14 14.11
CA ALA A 169 0.76 31.31 13.43
C ALA A 169 1.43 29.96 13.11
N PHE A 170 1.10 28.88 13.83
CA PHE A 170 1.60 27.54 13.53
C PHE A 170 1.20 27.06 12.12
N PHE A 171 0.03 27.50 11.62
CA PHE A 171 -0.56 27.00 10.38
C PHE A 171 -0.25 27.87 9.16
N ALA A 172 0.55 28.94 9.32
CA ALA A 172 0.77 29.94 8.27
C ALA A 172 1.36 29.36 6.97
N GLU A 173 2.19 28.31 7.06
CA GLU A 173 2.87 27.70 5.91
C GLU A 173 2.07 26.56 5.23
N GLY A 174 0.91 26.19 5.78
CA GLY A 174 0.07 25.10 5.28
C GLY A 174 0.78 23.73 5.27
N VAL A 175 0.16 22.76 4.58
CA VAL A 175 0.66 21.37 4.52
C VAL A 175 2.07 21.28 3.92
N GLN A 176 2.29 21.96 2.79
CA GLN A 176 3.55 21.83 2.05
C GLN A 176 4.75 22.42 2.82
N GLY A 177 4.56 23.51 3.55
CA GLY A 177 5.61 24.07 4.41
C GLY A 177 5.87 23.25 5.68
N LEU A 178 4.82 22.61 6.23
CA LEU A 178 4.95 21.76 7.42
C LEU A 178 5.59 20.39 7.14
N ARG A 179 5.55 19.87 5.90
CA ARG A 179 6.09 18.55 5.55
C ARG A 179 7.59 18.41 5.86
N PRO A 180 8.50 19.32 5.46
CA PRO A 180 9.90 19.26 5.85
C PRO A 180 10.12 19.23 7.37
N TRP A 181 9.34 20.01 8.11
CA TRP A 181 9.42 20.05 9.57
C TRP A 181 8.95 18.73 10.20
N LEU A 182 7.83 18.16 9.72
CA LEU A 182 7.35 16.85 10.14
C LEU A 182 8.35 15.74 9.81
N GLN A 183 8.96 15.79 8.63
CA GLN A 183 9.99 14.84 8.22
C GLN A 183 11.20 14.84 9.15
N LEU A 184 11.53 15.98 9.77
CA LEU A 184 12.63 16.10 10.73
C LEU A 184 12.21 15.67 12.15
N HIS A 185 11.03 16.09 12.62
CA HIS A 185 10.65 15.94 14.03
C HIS A 185 9.70 14.77 14.32
N TRP A 186 8.93 14.32 13.33
CA TRP A 186 8.03 13.17 13.45
C TRP A 186 7.78 12.49 12.08
N PRO A 187 8.76 11.75 11.56
CA PRO A 187 8.77 11.23 10.18
C PRO A 187 7.58 10.33 9.81
N GLU A 188 6.92 9.72 10.80
CA GLU A 188 5.75 8.86 10.57
C GLU A 188 4.55 9.64 10.00
N ALA A 189 4.41 10.95 10.27
CA ALA A 189 3.37 11.79 9.65
C ALA A 189 3.47 11.82 8.13
N CYS A 190 4.67 11.66 7.58
CA CYS A 190 4.89 11.74 6.14
C CYS A 190 4.24 10.57 5.38
N ASP A 191 3.76 9.53 6.09
CA ASP A 191 2.98 8.43 5.51
C ASP A 191 1.50 8.80 5.30
N LEU A 192 1.00 9.88 5.90
CA LEU A 192 -0.34 10.40 5.62
C LEU A 192 -0.39 11.05 4.23
N SER A 193 -1.54 10.88 3.56
CA SER A 193 -1.85 11.62 2.33
C SER A 193 -1.90 13.12 2.63
N ASP A 194 -1.77 13.97 1.61
CA ASP A 194 -1.96 15.42 1.78
C ASP A 194 -3.32 15.74 2.37
N HIS A 195 -4.37 15.05 1.91
CA HIS A 195 -5.74 15.20 2.40
C HIS A 195 -5.88 14.82 3.89
N ASP A 196 -5.34 13.66 4.31
CA ASP A 196 -5.40 13.24 5.72
C ASP A 196 -4.64 14.18 6.64
N LEU A 197 -3.48 14.67 6.17
CA LEU A 197 -2.66 15.62 6.90
C LEU A 197 -3.38 16.95 7.05
N GLU A 198 -4.00 17.46 5.98
CA GLU A 198 -4.81 18.69 6.01
C GLU A 198 -5.97 18.58 7.00
N LEU A 199 -6.78 17.51 6.90
CA LEU A 199 -7.87 17.26 7.85
C LEU A 199 -7.40 17.18 9.31
N THR A 200 -6.22 16.62 9.55
CA THR A 200 -5.64 16.58 10.90
C THR A 200 -5.16 17.94 11.37
N LEU A 201 -4.58 18.76 10.50
CA LEU A 201 -4.18 20.12 10.84
C LEU A 201 -5.39 21.03 11.13
N GLU A 202 -6.45 20.94 10.33
CA GLU A 202 -7.72 21.63 10.58
C GLU A 202 -8.31 21.24 11.93
N GLN A 203 -8.32 19.93 12.22
CA GLN A 203 -8.78 19.42 13.51
C GLN A 203 -7.89 19.91 14.67
N ALA A 204 -6.57 19.92 14.51
CA ALA A 204 -5.65 20.46 15.51
C ALA A 204 -5.89 21.95 15.76
N ARG A 205 -6.14 22.72 14.70
CA ARG A 205 -6.48 24.14 14.80
C ARG A 205 -7.74 24.32 15.65
N PHE A 206 -8.85 23.71 15.24
CA PHE A 206 -10.11 23.77 15.99
C PHE A 206 -9.96 23.40 17.47
N LEU A 207 -9.26 22.31 17.78
CA LEU A 207 -9.12 21.82 19.15
C LEU A 207 -8.19 22.67 20.03
N TYR A 208 -7.15 23.28 19.45
CA TYR A 208 -6.06 23.87 20.23
C TYR A 208 -5.94 25.40 20.10
N THR A 209 -6.72 26.05 19.21
CA THR A 209 -6.77 27.53 19.13
C THR A 209 -8.05 28.12 19.72
N GLU A 210 -9.18 27.42 19.69
CA GLU A 210 -10.48 27.94 20.18
C GLU A 210 -10.84 27.55 21.63
N SER A 211 -9.86 27.08 22.41
CA SER A 211 -10.04 26.75 23.83
C SER A 211 -9.26 27.69 24.75
N SER A 212 -9.52 29.01 24.70
CA SER A 212 -9.36 29.87 25.87
C SER A 212 -10.75 30.22 26.40
N PRO A 213 -11.16 29.77 27.61
CA PRO A 213 -12.36 30.31 28.21
C PRO A 213 -12.17 31.84 28.38
N PRO A 214 -13.23 32.65 28.20
CA PRO A 214 -13.15 34.07 28.48
C PRO A 214 -12.66 34.26 29.93
N PRO A 215 -11.86 35.31 30.22
CA PRO A 215 -11.47 35.61 31.59
C PRO A 215 -12.74 35.71 32.45
N ARG A 216 -12.76 35.02 33.59
CA ARG A 216 -13.90 35.12 34.53
C ARG A 216 -14.03 36.58 34.98
N PRO A 217 -15.26 37.11 35.07
CA PRO A 217 -15.53 38.47 35.53
C PRO A 217 -15.07 38.69 36.98
#